data_AF-A0A9P6G686-F1
#
_entry.id   AF-A0A9P6G686-F1
#
_cell.length_a   1.000
_cell.length_b   1.000
_cell.length_c   1.000
_cell.angle_alpha   90.00
_cell.angle_beta   90.00
_cell.angle_gamma   90.00
#
_symmetry.space_group_name_H-M   'P 1'
#
loop_
_entity.id
_entity.type
_entity.pdbx_description
1 polymer ?
#
loop_
_entity_poly.entity_id
_entity_poly.type
_entity_poly.pdbx_seq_one_letter_code
_entity_poly.pdbx_strand_id
1 'polypeptide(L)'
;MSDLPRTTYPDLEHMGFNQENLTDLMKSLGKYKDSDGTVFGIVMPWPEVFYGAIQAVNYVKSDWTLVSTDPPVIESESHYDKLFDNFEGTSDITNQFQNSTTVTTGADYSLTQTFDVSVNGNLPLGTKGALLGFHANMNKTEVNNKSYHKSETHSSMFDVQIPAGEARKVVETTREKTTLATYEAKIGVRGSLGIDVDEGLYIFTHVAWCTNIEDHMPDKTATATITVTWRSTEVDTQILKITKGDKGELIETPTELRTTSFPSPPAEDGGANNAAEDNAPPQTGFAIKFRDQDNEAGLADLTQSATIRVSFTMPSSATGAQRHEAIERLRAQCLLDIKPHEAIGIPGPAGYIPSPNAPSSATFTLRFDPSLTDRNLLRQGVFLAAGHVNWHGAGKLISVT
;
A
#
# COMPACT_ATOMS: atom_id res chain seq x y z
N MET A 1 21.29 -22.98 -21.68
CA MET A 1 20.61 -21.68 -21.79
C MET A 1 19.85 -21.62 -23.13
N SER A 2 18.89 -22.52 -23.36
CA SER A 2 18.37 -22.79 -24.72
C SER A 2 16.99 -22.21 -25.06
N ASP A 3 16.31 -21.52 -24.14
CA ASP A 3 14.90 -21.11 -24.36
C ASP A 3 14.66 -19.60 -24.28
N LEU A 4 15.64 -18.74 -24.59
CA LEU A 4 15.35 -17.31 -24.71
C LEU A 4 14.87 -17.01 -26.14
N PRO A 5 13.82 -16.18 -26.30
CA PRO A 5 13.28 -15.88 -27.61
C PRO A 5 14.32 -15.10 -28.39
N ARG A 6 14.50 -15.48 -29.66
CA ARG A 6 15.38 -14.75 -30.57
C ARG A 6 14.82 -13.36 -30.80
N THR A 7 15.68 -12.37 -30.80
CA THR A 7 15.32 -11.03 -31.25
C THR A 7 14.96 -11.09 -32.73
N THR A 8 13.86 -10.43 -33.10
CA THR A 8 13.42 -10.26 -34.48
C THR A 8 13.62 -8.82 -34.95
N TYR A 9 13.57 -8.58 -36.26
CA TYR A 9 13.68 -7.21 -36.78
C TYR A 9 12.56 -6.27 -36.27
N PRO A 10 11.29 -6.71 -36.18
CA PRO A 10 10.25 -5.93 -35.50
C PRO A 10 10.59 -5.59 -34.05
N ASP A 11 11.18 -6.52 -33.29
CA ASP A 11 11.60 -6.23 -31.91
C ASP A 11 12.64 -5.11 -31.87
N LEU A 12 13.62 -5.14 -32.78
CA LEU A 12 14.64 -4.09 -32.89
C LEU A 12 14.03 -2.72 -33.17
N GLU A 13 13.07 -2.66 -34.09
CA GLU A 13 12.35 -1.43 -34.41
C GLU A 13 11.57 -0.89 -33.21
N HIS A 14 10.82 -1.75 -32.50
CA HIS A 14 10.10 -1.39 -31.28
C HIS A 14 11.02 -0.89 -30.15
N MET A 15 12.26 -1.39 -30.08
CA MET A 15 13.27 -0.92 -29.12
C MET A 15 14.05 0.31 -29.60
N GLY A 16 13.75 0.81 -30.81
CA GLY A 16 14.38 2.00 -31.38
C GLY A 16 15.76 1.78 -31.98
N PHE A 17 16.13 0.54 -32.33
CA PHE A 17 17.28 0.26 -33.17
C PHE A 17 16.94 0.58 -34.63
N ASN A 18 17.86 1.25 -35.32
CA ASN A 18 17.71 1.54 -36.74
C ASN A 18 19.09 1.52 -37.41
N GLN A 19 19.12 1.56 -38.75
CA GLN A 19 20.38 1.50 -39.49
C GLN A 19 21.31 2.65 -39.13
N GLU A 20 20.78 3.86 -38.94
CA GLU A 20 21.56 5.07 -38.66
C GLU A 20 22.32 4.95 -37.34
N ASN A 21 21.62 4.63 -36.25
CA ASN A 21 22.24 4.56 -34.93
C ASN A 21 23.23 3.39 -34.78
N LEU A 22 22.99 2.27 -35.47
CA LEU A 22 23.97 1.18 -35.53
C LEU A 22 25.17 1.55 -36.40
N THR A 23 24.97 2.28 -37.50
CA THR A 23 26.08 2.78 -38.34
C THR A 23 26.97 3.71 -37.54
N ASP A 24 26.39 4.67 -36.83
CA ASP A 24 27.11 5.60 -35.96
C ASP A 24 27.88 4.87 -34.85
N LEU A 25 27.24 3.86 -34.24
CA LEU A 25 27.91 3.00 -33.27
C LEU A 25 29.13 2.30 -33.89
N MET A 26 28.99 1.66 -35.06
CA MET A 26 30.10 0.96 -35.71
C MET A 26 31.25 1.91 -36.09
N LYS A 27 30.94 3.15 -36.51
CA LYS A 27 31.95 4.19 -36.73
C LYS A 27 32.68 4.54 -35.43
N SER A 28 31.94 4.76 -34.35
CA SER A 28 32.52 5.10 -33.04
C SER A 28 33.43 4.01 -32.49
N LEU A 29 33.12 2.74 -32.76
CA LEU A 29 33.93 1.58 -32.38
C LEU A 29 35.10 1.31 -33.35
N GLY A 30 35.24 2.12 -34.41
CA GLY A 30 36.24 1.92 -35.46
C GLY A 30 36.04 0.65 -36.28
N LYS A 31 34.83 0.09 -36.28
CA LYS A 31 34.43 -1.14 -36.97
C LYS A 31 33.93 -0.90 -38.40
N TYR A 32 33.58 0.34 -38.73
CA TYR A 32 33.13 0.78 -40.05
C TYR A 32 33.64 2.20 -40.33
N LYS A 33 33.97 2.48 -41.58
CA LYS A 33 34.28 3.81 -42.12
C LYS A 33 33.47 4.02 -43.40
N ASP A 34 33.12 5.25 -43.72
CA ASP A 34 32.40 5.57 -44.97
C ASP A 34 33.15 5.14 -46.24
N SER A 35 34.48 4.96 -46.16
CA SER A 35 35.31 4.40 -47.23
C SER A 35 35.07 2.92 -47.49
N ASP A 36 34.45 2.21 -46.55
CA ASP A 36 34.33 0.75 -46.56
C ASP A 36 33.13 0.30 -47.40
N GLY A 37 32.21 1.21 -47.77
CA GLY A 37 31.07 0.88 -48.62
C GLY A 37 29.76 1.49 -48.16
N THR A 38 28.67 1.10 -48.83
CA THR A 38 27.31 1.55 -48.50
C THR A 38 26.63 0.58 -47.54
N VAL A 39 26.02 1.09 -46.47
CA VAL A 39 25.26 0.27 -45.52
C VAL A 39 23.88 -0.06 -46.09
N PHE A 40 23.54 -1.36 -46.11
CA PHE A 40 22.27 -1.87 -46.66
C PHE A 40 21.21 -2.19 -45.60
N GLY A 41 21.61 -2.44 -44.36
CA GLY A 41 20.68 -2.73 -43.28
C GLY A 41 21.32 -3.28 -42.03
N ILE A 42 20.47 -3.57 -41.05
CA ILE A 42 20.84 -4.23 -39.79
C ILE A 42 20.97 -5.74 -40.05
N VAL A 43 21.95 -6.37 -39.41
CA VAL A 43 22.15 -7.83 -39.46
C VAL A 43 22.13 -8.39 -38.04
N MET A 44 21.41 -9.49 -37.86
CA MET A 44 21.50 -10.33 -36.66
C MET A 44 22.27 -11.61 -37.00
N PRO A 45 23.15 -12.11 -36.10
CA PRO A 45 23.91 -13.31 -36.37
C PRO A 45 23.00 -14.53 -36.46
N TRP A 46 23.20 -15.34 -37.51
CA TRP A 46 22.47 -16.58 -37.69
C TRP A 46 23.01 -17.64 -36.72
N PRO A 47 22.18 -18.58 -36.24
CA PRO A 47 22.57 -19.53 -35.20
C PRO A 47 23.74 -20.45 -35.57
N GLU A 48 23.96 -20.63 -36.87
CA GLU A 48 24.89 -21.64 -37.42
C GLU A 48 26.16 -21.02 -38.01
N VAL A 49 26.26 -19.68 -38.06
CA VAL A 49 27.30 -19.02 -38.84
C VAL A 49 27.69 -17.70 -38.18
N PHE A 50 28.97 -17.60 -37.77
CA PHE A 50 29.87 -16.44 -37.84
C PHE A 50 30.89 -16.42 -36.68
N TYR A 51 32.16 -16.17 -37.01
CA TYR A 51 33.29 -16.15 -36.09
C TYR A 51 33.14 -15.03 -35.04
N GLY A 52 32.77 -15.38 -33.81
CA GLY A 52 32.82 -14.49 -32.63
C GLY A 52 31.57 -13.64 -32.35
N ALA A 53 30.53 -13.69 -33.19
CA ALA A 53 29.25 -13.02 -32.92
C ALA A 53 28.33 -13.91 -32.06
N ILE A 54 27.73 -13.32 -31.03
CA ILE A 54 26.80 -13.98 -30.11
C ILE A 54 25.37 -13.70 -30.55
N GLN A 55 24.51 -14.73 -30.55
CA GLN A 55 23.10 -14.60 -30.92
C GLN A 55 22.40 -13.46 -30.16
N ALA A 56 21.69 -12.59 -30.91
CA ALA A 56 20.83 -11.56 -30.34
C ALA A 56 19.57 -12.18 -29.72
N VAL A 57 19.34 -11.91 -28.44
CA VAL A 57 18.17 -12.38 -27.69
C VAL A 57 17.55 -11.27 -26.86
N ASN A 58 16.22 -11.29 -26.76
CA ASN A 58 15.50 -10.38 -25.87
C ASN A 58 15.71 -10.85 -24.42
N TYR A 59 15.94 -9.92 -23.50
CA TYR A 59 16.17 -10.22 -22.09
C TYR A 59 15.51 -9.20 -21.16
N VAL A 60 15.21 -9.61 -19.93
CA VAL A 60 14.71 -8.71 -18.88
C VAL A 60 15.82 -7.76 -18.47
N LYS A 61 15.66 -6.49 -18.79
CA LYS A 61 16.58 -5.43 -18.39
C LYS A 61 16.19 -4.83 -17.04
N SER A 62 14.89 -4.70 -16.80
CA SER A 62 14.33 -4.26 -15.52
C SER A 62 13.06 -5.03 -15.21
N ASP A 63 12.92 -5.44 -13.95
CA ASP A 63 11.62 -5.88 -13.41
C ASP A 63 10.68 -4.67 -13.29
N TRP A 64 9.45 -4.91 -12.83
CA TRP A 64 8.48 -3.87 -12.55
C TRP A 64 8.98 -2.89 -11.50
N THR A 65 9.15 -1.65 -11.90
CA THR A 65 9.63 -0.54 -11.08
C THR A 65 8.56 0.54 -10.95
N LEU A 66 8.39 1.09 -9.76
CA LEU A 66 7.48 2.20 -9.53
C LEU A 66 8.02 3.46 -10.22
N VAL A 67 7.23 4.06 -11.10
CA VAL A 67 7.61 5.25 -11.88
C VAL A 67 6.88 6.49 -11.37
N SER A 68 5.61 6.35 -11.00
CA SER A 68 4.82 7.44 -10.44
C SER A 68 3.78 6.95 -9.45
N THR A 69 3.36 7.85 -8.57
CA THR A 69 2.20 7.66 -7.69
C THR A 69 1.48 8.99 -7.59
N ASP A 70 0.20 8.99 -7.94
CA ASP A 70 -0.66 10.16 -7.82
C ASP A 70 -1.12 10.31 -6.37
N PRO A 71 -1.39 11.54 -5.89
CA PRO A 71 -1.96 11.73 -4.58
C PRO A 71 -3.35 11.05 -4.48
N PRO A 72 -3.75 10.57 -3.28
CA PRO A 72 -5.06 9.97 -3.10
C PRO A 72 -6.20 10.93 -3.47
N VAL A 73 -7.17 10.43 -4.24
CA VAL A 73 -8.38 11.16 -4.63
C VAL A 73 -9.56 10.60 -3.84
N ILE A 74 -10.43 11.46 -3.33
CA ILE A 74 -11.69 11.05 -2.71
C ILE A 74 -12.72 10.87 -3.84
N GLU A 75 -13.11 9.63 -4.10
CA GLU A 75 -14.13 9.30 -5.11
C GLU A 75 -15.55 9.56 -4.59
N SER A 76 -15.77 9.22 -3.32
CA SER A 76 -17.04 9.40 -2.65
C SER A 76 -16.85 9.74 -1.18
N GLU A 77 -17.76 10.55 -0.64
CA GLU A 77 -17.84 10.87 0.78
C GLU A 77 -19.31 10.74 1.22
N SER A 78 -19.54 10.08 2.34
CA SER A 78 -20.85 9.96 2.97
C SER A 78 -20.76 10.21 4.46
N HIS A 79 -21.87 10.67 5.05
CA HIS A 79 -21.94 11.05 6.46
C HIS A 79 -23.09 10.31 7.14
N TYR A 80 -22.84 9.83 8.34
CA TYR A 80 -23.84 9.30 9.26
C TYR A 80 -23.81 10.08 10.57
N ASP A 81 -24.88 10.84 10.81
CA ASP A 81 -25.00 11.72 11.96
C ASP A 81 -26.02 11.17 12.96
N LYS A 82 -25.63 11.04 14.23
CA LYS A 82 -26.53 10.67 15.32
C LYS A 82 -26.43 11.65 16.49
N LEU A 83 -27.50 12.37 16.75
CA LEU A 83 -27.63 13.25 17.90
C LEU A 83 -28.13 12.47 19.12
N PHE A 84 -27.52 12.74 20.27
CA PHE A 84 -27.98 12.30 21.57
C PHE A 84 -28.07 13.50 22.52
N ASP A 85 -29.26 13.79 23.02
CA ASP A 85 -29.50 14.95 23.88
C ASP A 85 -29.84 14.58 25.32
N ASN A 86 -29.41 15.45 26.24
CA ASN A 86 -29.72 15.37 27.67
C ASN A 86 -30.01 16.77 28.24
N PHE A 87 -30.60 17.65 27.44
CA PHE A 87 -30.82 19.05 27.81
C PHE A 87 -31.76 19.23 29.01
N GLU A 88 -32.70 18.30 29.19
CA GLU A 88 -33.69 18.33 30.28
C GLU A 88 -33.31 17.39 31.44
N GLY A 89 -32.20 16.65 31.30
CA GLY A 89 -31.73 15.73 32.33
C GLY A 89 -31.17 16.43 33.54
N THR A 90 -31.38 15.82 34.71
CA THR A 90 -30.81 16.27 35.99
C THR A 90 -29.55 15.49 36.39
N SER A 91 -29.17 14.48 35.60
CA SER A 91 -27.98 13.65 35.77
C SER A 91 -27.41 13.25 34.40
N ASP A 92 -26.12 12.90 34.37
CA ASP A 92 -25.48 12.33 33.19
C ASP A 92 -26.21 11.06 32.72
N ILE A 93 -26.30 10.89 31.39
CA ILE A 93 -26.81 9.68 30.77
C ILE A 93 -25.72 9.07 29.86
N THR A 94 -25.81 7.77 29.63
CA THR A 94 -24.94 7.05 28.70
C THR A 94 -25.81 6.37 27.65
N ASN A 95 -25.61 6.74 26.39
CA ASN A 95 -26.30 6.13 25.26
C ASN A 95 -25.31 5.39 24.38
N GLN A 96 -25.73 4.29 23.77
CA GLN A 96 -24.86 3.53 22.88
C GLN A 96 -24.96 4.05 21.44
N PHE A 97 -23.82 4.40 20.86
CA PHE A 97 -23.68 4.55 19.42
C PHE A 97 -23.41 3.18 18.80
N GLN A 98 -24.11 2.90 17.72
CA GLN A 98 -23.89 1.72 16.90
C GLN A 98 -24.14 2.13 15.45
N ASN A 99 -23.10 2.01 14.62
CA ASN A 99 -23.21 2.11 13.17
C ASN A 99 -22.41 0.97 12.52
N SER A 100 -22.79 0.62 11.29
CA SER A 100 -22.14 -0.42 10.53
C SER A 100 -21.89 0.07 9.11
N THR A 101 -20.62 0.14 8.75
CA THR A 101 -20.15 0.69 7.47
C THR A 101 -19.37 -0.38 6.73
N THR A 102 -19.63 -0.55 5.44
CA THR A 102 -18.86 -1.46 4.60
C THR A 102 -17.56 -0.75 4.20
N VAL A 103 -16.43 -1.37 4.53
CA VAL A 103 -15.09 -0.89 4.19
C VAL A 103 -14.53 -1.77 3.08
N THR A 104 -14.14 -1.16 1.96
CA THR A 104 -13.57 -1.86 0.82
C THR A 104 -12.09 -1.55 0.66
N THR A 105 -11.29 -2.58 0.43
CA THR A 105 -9.89 -2.48 0.00
C THR A 105 -9.70 -3.25 -1.28
N GLY A 106 -8.76 -2.81 -2.11
CA GLY A 106 -8.38 -3.60 -3.27
C GLY A 106 -7.45 -2.87 -4.21
N ALA A 107 -7.15 -3.55 -5.31
CA ALA A 107 -6.37 -3.02 -6.40
C ALA A 107 -7.00 -3.45 -7.73
N ASP A 108 -7.20 -2.46 -8.60
CA ASP A 108 -7.49 -2.69 -10.02
C ASP A 108 -6.19 -2.59 -10.80
N TYR A 109 -5.84 -3.62 -11.57
CA TYR A 109 -4.67 -3.61 -12.44
C TYR A 109 -5.10 -3.37 -13.88
N SER A 110 -4.35 -2.55 -14.60
CA SER A 110 -4.56 -2.34 -16.04
C SER A 110 -3.25 -2.27 -16.80
N LEU A 111 -3.14 -3.08 -17.85
CA LEU A 111 -2.04 -2.99 -18.82
C LEU A 111 -2.32 -1.81 -19.75
N THR A 112 -1.56 -0.73 -19.59
CA THR A 112 -1.69 0.51 -20.38
C THR A 112 -0.74 0.53 -21.57
N GLN A 113 0.38 -0.19 -21.48
CA GLN A 113 1.33 -0.37 -22.57
C GLN A 113 1.91 -1.79 -22.55
N THR A 114 1.94 -2.45 -23.70
CA THR A 114 2.59 -3.75 -23.92
C THR A 114 4.03 -3.57 -24.36
N PHE A 115 4.85 -4.62 -24.19
CA PHE A 115 6.21 -4.59 -24.71
C PHE A 115 6.27 -4.56 -26.24
N ASP A 116 5.28 -5.15 -26.92
CA ASP A 116 5.24 -5.35 -28.38
C ASP A 116 6.51 -6.01 -28.96
N VAL A 117 7.17 -6.86 -28.17
CA VAL A 117 8.33 -7.65 -28.60
C VAL A 117 8.19 -9.11 -28.20
N SER A 118 8.94 -9.96 -28.87
CA SER A 118 8.99 -11.40 -28.59
C SER A 118 9.61 -11.68 -27.22
N VAL A 119 8.79 -12.08 -26.25
CA VAL A 119 9.21 -12.44 -24.89
C VAL A 119 8.79 -13.87 -24.58
N ASN A 120 9.64 -14.63 -23.87
CA ASN A 120 9.26 -15.94 -23.37
C ASN A 120 8.46 -15.76 -22.08
N GLY A 121 7.35 -16.48 -21.93
CA GLY A 121 6.56 -16.51 -20.69
C GLY A 121 7.34 -16.96 -19.46
N ASN A 122 8.48 -17.64 -19.63
CA ASN A 122 9.38 -18.04 -18.56
C ASN A 122 10.39 -16.95 -18.15
N LEU A 123 10.32 -15.74 -18.71
CA LEU A 123 11.15 -14.62 -18.25
C LEU A 123 10.70 -14.17 -16.85
N PRO A 124 11.60 -14.11 -15.86
CA PRO A 124 11.23 -13.75 -14.49
C PRO A 124 10.93 -12.26 -14.39
N LEU A 125 9.67 -11.89 -14.63
CA LEU A 125 9.09 -10.60 -14.26
C LEU A 125 8.08 -10.81 -13.13
N GLY A 126 7.91 -9.77 -12.32
CA GLY A 126 7.01 -9.79 -11.19
C GLY A 126 7.51 -10.72 -10.11
N THR A 127 8.81 -10.65 -9.79
CA THR A 127 9.41 -11.56 -8.81
C THR A 127 9.26 -11.08 -7.38
N LYS A 128 8.89 -9.80 -7.16
CA LYS A 128 8.81 -9.14 -5.85
C LYS A 128 7.77 -7.99 -5.85
N GLY A 129 7.32 -7.61 -4.66
CA GLY A 129 6.52 -6.40 -4.44
C GLY A 129 5.07 -6.47 -4.93
N ALA A 130 4.47 -5.30 -5.20
CA ALA A 130 3.06 -5.16 -5.58
C ALA A 130 2.70 -5.84 -6.92
N LEU A 131 3.70 -6.15 -7.75
CA LEU A 131 3.52 -6.83 -9.03
C LEU A 131 4.05 -8.26 -9.04
N LEU A 132 4.03 -8.93 -7.88
CA LEU A 132 4.31 -10.36 -7.79
C LEU A 132 3.39 -11.17 -8.73
N GLY A 133 3.97 -12.01 -9.57
CA GLY A 133 3.26 -12.88 -10.50
C GLY A 133 2.74 -12.20 -11.77
N PHE A 134 3.20 -11.00 -12.12
CA PHE A 134 2.96 -10.37 -13.43
C PHE A 134 4.10 -10.68 -14.39
N HIS A 135 3.81 -11.40 -15.48
CA HIS A 135 4.81 -11.89 -16.44
C HIS A 135 4.78 -11.12 -17.76
N ALA A 136 5.87 -11.23 -18.53
CA ALA A 136 6.08 -10.41 -19.74
C ALA A 136 5.06 -10.68 -20.86
N ASN A 137 4.51 -11.89 -20.91
CA ASN A 137 3.59 -12.34 -21.94
C ASN A 137 2.11 -12.14 -21.58
N MET A 138 1.82 -11.56 -20.40
CA MET A 138 0.45 -11.35 -19.98
C MET A 138 -0.24 -10.33 -20.88
N ASN A 139 -1.38 -10.70 -21.43
CA ASN A 139 -2.22 -9.78 -22.16
C ASN A 139 -3.06 -8.91 -21.20
N LYS A 140 -3.72 -7.90 -21.76
CA LYS A 140 -4.56 -6.96 -21.00
C LYS A 140 -5.63 -7.65 -20.15
N THR A 141 -6.26 -8.70 -20.66
CA THR A 141 -7.29 -9.45 -19.93
C THR A 141 -6.69 -10.21 -18.75
N GLU A 142 -5.53 -10.85 -18.93
CA GLU A 142 -4.83 -11.57 -17.87
C GLU A 142 -4.36 -10.64 -16.74
N VAL A 143 -3.84 -9.45 -17.10
CA VAL A 143 -3.49 -8.40 -16.13
C VAL A 143 -4.71 -7.92 -15.38
N ASN A 144 -5.81 -7.59 -16.08
CA ASN A 144 -7.03 -7.12 -15.45
C ASN A 144 -7.63 -8.18 -14.50
N ASN A 145 -7.57 -9.47 -14.85
CA ASN A 145 -8.09 -10.56 -14.04
C ASN A 145 -7.33 -10.78 -12.72
N LYS A 146 -6.18 -10.15 -12.51
CA LYS A 146 -5.46 -10.13 -11.23
C LYS A 146 -5.99 -9.06 -10.26
N SER A 147 -6.95 -8.25 -10.70
CA SER A 147 -7.61 -7.26 -9.83
C SER A 147 -8.36 -7.97 -8.72
N TYR A 148 -8.33 -7.39 -7.52
CA TYR A 148 -8.97 -7.97 -6.36
C TYR A 148 -9.58 -6.89 -5.48
N HIS A 149 -10.68 -7.25 -4.82
CA HIS A 149 -11.31 -6.43 -3.81
C HIS A 149 -11.73 -7.29 -2.64
N LYS A 150 -11.62 -6.73 -1.45
CA LYS A 150 -12.11 -7.28 -0.20
C LYS A 150 -12.99 -6.25 0.47
N SER A 151 -14.21 -6.63 0.79
CA SER A 151 -15.13 -5.80 1.56
C SER A 151 -15.37 -6.46 2.92
N GLU A 152 -15.26 -5.67 3.98
CA GLU A 152 -15.54 -6.10 5.35
C GLU A 152 -16.52 -5.12 5.99
N THR A 153 -17.40 -5.65 6.84
CA THR A 153 -18.31 -4.80 7.62
C THR A 153 -17.56 -4.29 8.86
N HIS A 154 -17.32 -2.99 8.91
CA HIS A 154 -16.80 -2.32 10.09
C HIS A 154 -17.98 -1.86 10.97
N SER A 155 -18.04 -2.35 12.20
CA SER A 155 -19.08 -1.95 13.16
C SER A 155 -18.49 -1.07 14.25
N SER A 156 -18.83 0.21 14.23
CA SER A 156 -18.50 1.18 15.27
C SER A 156 -19.52 1.05 16.40
N MET A 157 -19.11 0.56 17.57
CA MET A 157 -19.99 0.43 18.74
C MET A 157 -19.30 0.91 20.01
N PHE A 158 -19.77 2.03 20.55
CA PHE A 158 -19.21 2.62 21.77
C PHE A 158 -20.26 3.42 22.55
N ASP A 159 -19.98 3.60 23.83
CA ASP A 159 -20.85 4.35 24.74
C ASP A 159 -20.54 5.85 24.68
N VAL A 160 -21.58 6.66 24.50
CA VAL A 160 -21.55 8.12 24.48
C VAL A 160 -22.09 8.64 25.80
N GLN A 161 -21.23 9.22 26.62
CA GLN A 161 -21.64 9.90 27.87
C GLN A 161 -22.08 11.33 27.56
N ILE A 162 -23.26 11.69 28.05
CA ILE A 162 -23.92 12.97 27.76
C ILE A 162 -24.24 13.63 29.11
N PRO A 163 -23.48 14.67 29.51
CA PRO A 163 -23.73 15.38 30.74
C PRO A 163 -25.11 16.00 30.80
N ALA A 164 -25.63 16.19 32.02
CA ALA A 164 -26.87 16.93 32.24
C ALA A 164 -26.78 18.35 31.63
N GLY A 165 -27.81 18.76 30.89
CA GLY A 165 -27.87 20.07 30.24
C GLY A 165 -27.12 20.21 28.93
N GLU A 166 -26.57 19.11 28.38
CA GLU A 166 -25.80 19.10 27.13
C GLU A 166 -26.36 18.11 26.10
N ALA A 167 -25.83 18.15 24.88
CA ALA A 167 -26.00 17.10 23.88
C ALA A 167 -24.65 16.72 23.24
N ARG A 168 -24.61 15.54 22.62
CA ARG A 168 -23.48 15.04 21.84
C ARG A 168 -23.99 14.60 20.46
N LYS A 169 -23.30 15.00 19.39
CA LYS A 169 -23.57 14.54 18.04
C LYS A 169 -22.39 13.69 17.58
N VAL A 170 -22.65 12.43 17.25
CA VAL A 170 -21.64 11.57 16.61
C VAL A 170 -21.78 11.73 15.10
N VAL A 171 -20.69 12.07 14.42
CA VAL A 171 -20.59 12.18 12.96
C VAL A 171 -19.60 11.12 12.48
N GLU A 172 -20.05 10.18 11.68
CA GLU A 172 -19.19 9.19 11.03
C GLU A 172 -19.11 9.52 9.53
N THR A 173 -17.95 9.98 9.07
CA THR A 173 -17.65 10.28 7.67
C THR A 173 -16.94 9.09 7.03
N THR A 174 -17.54 8.51 6.01
CA THR A 174 -16.93 7.45 5.21
C THR A 174 -16.43 8.01 3.89
N ARG A 175 -15.14 7.83 3.58
CA ARG A 175 -14.49 8.28 2.34
C ARG A 175 -13.96 7.10 1.57
N GLU A 176 -14.38 6.96 0.32
CA GLU A 176 -13.71 6.04 -0.61
C GLU A 176 -12.60 6.80 -1.32
N LYS A 177 -11.38 6.29 -1.21
CA LYS A 177 -10.19 6.87 -1.80
C LYS A 177 -9.62 5.95 -2.87
N THR A 178 -9.16 6.56 -3.95
CA THR A 178 -8.35 5.91 -4.98
C THR A 178 -6.93 6.47 -4.96
N THR A 179 -5.95 5.64 -5.28
CA THR A 179 -4.56 6.07 -5.47
C THR A 179 -4.02 5.34 -6.68
N LEU A 180 -3.62 6.10 -7.71
CA LEU A 180 -3.03 5.52 -8.90
C LEU A 180 -1.52 5.44 -8.76
N ALA A 181 -0.96 4.28 -9.12
CA ALA A 181 0.47 4.06 -9.22
C ALA A 181 0.80 3.43 -10.57
N THR A 182 1.86 3.91 -11.22
CA THR A 182 2.31 3.38 -12.51
C THR A 182 3.62 2.65 -12.33
N TYR A 183 3.66 1.42 -12.84
CA TYR A 183 4.84 0.57 -12.83
C TYR A 183 5.30 0.26 -14.26
N GLU A 184 6.60 0.27 -14.46
CA GLU A 184 7.22 -0.03 -15.74
C GLU A 184 8.21 -1.19 -15.61
N ALA A 185 8.18 -2.09 -16.57
CA ALA A 185 9.22 -3.10 -16.79
C ALA A 185 9.86 -2.87 -18.16
N LYS A 186 11.11 -3.34 -18.33
CA LYS A 186 11.89 -3.09 -19.55
C LYS A 186 12.52 -4.37 -20.09
N ILE A 187 12.36 -4.58 -21.39
CA ILE A 187 13.05 -5.61 -22.16
C ILE A 187 14.10 -4.93 -23.04
N GLY A 188 15.32 -5.47 -23.04
CA GLY A 188 16.39 -5.06 -23.94
C GLY A 188 16.80 -6.18 -24.88
N VAL A 189 17.78 -5.88 -25.74
CA VAL A 189 18.48 -6.87 -26.56
C VAL A 189 19.89 -7.07 -26.00
N ARG A 190 20.31 -8.33 -25.89
CA ARG A 190 21.69 -8.69 -25.58
C ARG A 190 22.30 -9.56 -26.68
N GLY A 191 23.61 -9.57 -26.81
CA GLY A 191 24.34 -10.33 -27.82
C GLY A 191 24.92 -9.42 -28.88
N SER A 192 24.93 -9.84 -30.15
CA SER A 192 25.55 -9.08 -31.23
C SER A 192 24.55 -8.57 -32.25
N LEU A 193 24.70 -7.29 -32.63
CA LEU A 193 24.05 -6.70 -33.80
C LEU A 193 25.14 -6.24 -34.77
N GLY A 194 24.83 -6.25 -36.06
CA GLY A 194 25.75 -5.82 -37.10
C GLY A 194 25.07 -4.93 -38.14
N ILE A 195 25.88 -4.42 -39.06
CA ILE A 195 25.41 -3.76 -40.27
C ILE A 195 25.99 -4.48 -41.49
N ASP A 196 25.19 -4.63 -42.54
CA ASP A 196 25.65 -5.18 -43.82
C ASP A 196 26.22 -4.06 -44.68
N VAL A 197 27.44 -4.24 -45.17
CA VAL A 197 28.18 -3.24 -45.94
C VAL A 197 28.53 -3.82 -47.31
N ASP A 198 28.12 -3.11 -48.35
CA ASP A 198 28.51 -3.38 -49.73
C ASP A 198 29.67 -2.48 -50.14
N GLU A 199 30.84 -3.08 -50.34
CA GLU A 199 32.06 -2.39 -50.72
C GLU A 199 32.08 -1.96 -52.21
N GLY A 200 31.15 -2.47 -53.02
CA GLY A 200 31.11 -2.25 -54.46
C GLY A 200 32.15 -3.04 -55.26
N LEU A 201 31.75 -3.53 -56.45
CA LEU A 201 32.55 -4.24 -57.47
C LEU A 201 33.33 -5.48 -56.98
N TYR A 202 32.71 -6.65 -57.15
CA TYR A 202 33.31 -8.01 -57.10
C TYR A 202 33.81 -8.52 -55.73
N ILE A 203 33.57 -7.80 -54.64
CA ILE A 203 33.95 -8.22 -53.28
C ILE A 203 32.70 -8.59 -52.49
N PHE A 204 32.83 -9.63 -51.66
CA PHE A 204 31.79 -10.13 -50.76
C PHE A 204 31.25 -9.00 -49.88
N THR A 205 29.94 -9.02 -49.59
CA THR A 205 29.40 -8.17 -48.51
C THR A 205 30.11 -8.52 -47.20
N HIS A 206 30.55 -7.51 -46.46
CA HIS A 206 31.12 -7.71 -45.14
C HIS A 206 30.15 -7.20 -44.08
N VAL A 207 30.12 -7.89 -42.94
CA VAL A 207 29.29 -7.48 -41.81
C VAL A 207 30.20 -6.90 -40.73
N ALA A 208 29.96 -5.64 -40.37
CA ALA A 208 30.59 -5.04 -39.20
C ALA A 208 29.75 -5.40 -37.96
N TRP A 209 30.37 -6.07 -36.99
CA TRP A 209 29.71 -6.57 -35.78
C TRP A 209 30.04 -5.74 -34.53
N CYS A 210 29.02 -5.53 -33.71
CA CYS A 210 29.13 -5.06 -32.33
C CYS A 210 28.69 -6.20 -31.42
N THR A 211 29.64 -6.82 -30.73
CA THR A 211 29.36 -7.79 -29.66
C THR A 211 28.95 -7.06 -28.38
N ASN A 212 28.07 -7.65 -27.60
CA ASN A 212 27.51 -7.07 -26.36
C ASN A 212 26.80 -5.73 -26.61
N ILE A 213 25.83 -5.73 -27.52
CA ILE A 213 25.06 -4.53 -27.88
C ILE A 213 24.41 -3.85 -26.67
N GLU A 214 24.08 -4.62 -25.64
CA GLU A 214 23.50 -4.13 -24.38
C GLU A 214 24.38 -3.11 -23.64
N ASP A 215 25.70 -3.20 -23.80
CA ASP A 215 26.68 -2.32 -23.15
C ASP A 215 26.84 -1.01 -23.93
N HIS A 216 26.60 -1.05 -25.24
CA HIS A 216 26.81 0.06 -26.16
C HIS A 216 25.55 0.89 -26.40
N MET A 217 24.37 0.28 -26.32
CA MET A 217 23.08 0.94 -26.53
C MET A 217 22.11 0.62 -25.38
N PRO A 218 22.45 1.00 -24.12
CA PRO A 218 21.65 0.61 -22.96
C PRO A 218 20.28 1.30 -22.91
N ASP A 219 20.05 2.36 -23.65
CA ASP A 219 18.78 3.08 -23.75
C ASP A 219 17.76 2.40 -24.68
N LYS A 220 18.19 1.47 -25.53
CA LYS A 220 17.33 0.78 -26.48
C LYS A 220 16.56 -0.36 -25.81
N THR A 221 15.31 -0.06 -25.49
CA THR A 221 14.44 -0.96 -24.72
C THR A 221 12.99 -0.85 -25.13
N ALA A 222 12.28 -1.96 -25.05
CA ALA A 222 10.83 -1.99 -25.07
C ALA A 222 10.31 -1.87 -23.63
N THR A 223 9.28 -1.07 -23.42
CA THR A 223 8.69 -0.81 -22.10
C THR A 223 7.25 -1.30 -22.07
N ALA A 224 6.87 -1.99 -20.99
CA ALA A 224 5.49 -2.27 -20.68
C ALA A 224 5.10 -1.55 -19.38
N THR A 225 3.84 -1.14 -19.31
CA THR A 225 3.33 -0.30 -18.23
C THR A 225 2.06 -0.90 -17.67
N ILE A 226 2.05 -1.09 -16.34
CA ILE A 226 0.87 -1.48 -15.57
C ILE A 226 0.51 -0.32 -14.66
N THR A 227 -0.75 0.13 -14.75
CA THR A 227 -1.34 1.04 -13.79
C THR A 227 -2.09 0.24 -12.74
N VAL A 228 -1.83 0.55 -11.47
CA VAL A 228 -2.52 0.01 -10.29
C VAL A 228 -3.38 1.13 -9.71
N THR A 229 -4.68 0.90 -9.62
CA THR A 229 -5.59 1.79 -8.88
C THR A 229 -5.91 1.13 -7.55
N TRP A 230 -5.24 1.59 -6.49
CA TRP A 230 -5.54 1.19 -5.13
C TRP A 230 -6.85 1.81 -4.69
N ARG A 231 -7.74 1.00 -4.11
CA ARG A 231 -8.98 1.45 -3.49
C ARG A 231 -8.90 1.23 -1.99
N SER A 232 -9.29 2.23 -1.22
CA SER A 232 -9.41 2.13 0.24
C SER A 232 -10.59 2.94 0.73
N THR A 233 -11.43 2.36 1.58
CA THR A 233 -12.42 3.10 2.35
C THR A 233 -11.81 3.51 3.70
N GLU A 234 -12.00 4.76 4.08
CA GLU A 234 -11.61 5.35 5.36
C GLU A 234 -12.87 5.75 6.11
N VAL A 235 -12.95 5.43 7.41
CA VAL A 235 -14.06 5.86 8.27
C VAL A 235 -13.50 6.77 9.36
N ASP A 236 -13.99 7.99 9.42
CA ASP A 236 -13.65 9.00 10.42
C ASP A 236 -14.85 9.26 11.32
N THR A 237 -14.68 9.04 12.62
CA THR A 237 -15.76 9.21 13.59
C THR A 237 -15.40 10.35 14.54
N GLN A 238 -16.33 11.29 14.67
CA GLN A 238 -16.19 12.49 15.48
C GLN A 238 -17.33 12.60 16.48
N ILE A 239 -17.03 13.04 17.70
CA ILE A 239 -18.05 13.36 18.72
C ILE A 239 -18.04 14.87 18.98
N LEU A 240 -19.08 15.55 18.51
CA LEU A 240 -19.25 16.98 18.68
C LEU A 240 -20.06 17.27 19.94
N LYS A 241 -19.62 18.25 20.73
CA LYS A 241 -20.43 18.81 21.81
C LYS A 241 -21.46 19.75 21.21
N ILE A 242 -22.72 19.57 21.61
CA ILE A 242 -23.81 20.46 21.24
C ILE A 242 -24.26 21.20 22.50
N THR A 243 -24.25 22.53 22.44
CA THR A 243 -24.75 23.40 23.52
C THR A 243 -25.98 24.16 23.05
N LYS A 244 -26.86 24.56 23.98
CA LYS A 244 -27.92 25.53 23.69
C LYS A 244 -27.34 26.93 23.88
N GLY A 245 -27.35 27.75 22.82
CA GLY A 245 -27.05 29.17 22.89
C GLY A 245 -28.17 29.96 23.58
N ASP A 246 -27.91 31.23 23.87
CA ASP A 246 -28.80 32.13 24.64
C ASP A 246 -30.21 32.32 24.04
N LYS A 247 -30.38 31.98 22.75
CA LYS A 247 -31.67 32.02 22.03
C LYS A 247 -32.29 30.64 21.78
N GLY A 248 -31.74 29.59 22.39
CA GLY A 248 -32.19 28.20 22.20
C GLY A 248 -31.66 27.53 20.92
N GLU A 249 -30.76 28.19 20.19
CA GLU A 249 -30.07 27.63 19.02
C GLU A 249 -29.03 26.59 19.45
N LEU A 250 -28.86 25.52 18.66
CA LEU A 250 -27.85 24.50 18.95
C LEU A 250 -26.50 24.94 18.36
N ILE A 251 -25.50 25.12 19.23
CA ILE A 251 -24.14 25.50 18.84
C ILE A 251 -23.28 24.23 18.89
N GLU A 252 -22.78 23.82 17.72
CA GLU A 252 -21.80 22.75 17.59
C GLU A 252 -20.43 23.29 18.01
N THR A 253 -19.85 22.74 19.06
CA THR A 253 -18.47 23.03 19.47
C THR A 253 -17.62 21.80 19.14
N PRO A 254 -16.60 21.92 18.28
CA PRO A 254 -15.69 20.81 18.02
C PRO A 254 -15.05 20.40 19.33
N THR A 255 -15.35 19.20 19.79
CA THR A 255 -14.54 18.54 20.81
C THR A 255 -13.79 17.47 20.03
N GLU A 256 -12.62 17.80 19.50
CA GLU A 256 -11.96 16.99 18.46
C GLU A 256 -11.40 15.67 19.01
N LEU A 257 -12.27 14.68 19.20
CA LEU A 257 -11.92 13.28 19.05
C LEU A 257 -12.17 12.94 17.58
N ARG A 258 -11.10 12.76 16.80
CA ARG A 258 -11.14 12.31 15.41
C ARG A 258 -10.42 10.99 15.28
N THR A 259 -10.98 10.05 14.54
CA THR A 259 -10.35 8.75 14.30
C THR A 259 -10.24 8.49 12.82
N THR A 260 -9.35 7.62 12.42
CA THR A 260 -9.20 7.26 11.01
C THR A 260 -8.98 5.77 10.99
N SER A 261 -10.05 4.99 10.79
CA SER A 261 -9.90 3.55 10.69
C SER A 261 -9.47 3.21 9.26
N PHE A 262 -8.27 2.65 9.15
CA PHE A 262 -7.81 2.00 7.94
C PHE A 262 -8.14 0.51 8.06
N PRO A 263 -8.72 -0.12 7.03
CA PRO A 263 -8.84 -1.56 6.98
C PRO A 263 -7.47 -2.21 7.22
N SER A 264 -7.45 -3.28 8.02
CA SER A 264 -6.26 -4.11 8.15
C SER A 264 -5.94 -4.71 6.77
N PRO A 265 -4.67 -4.68 6.30
CA PRO A 265 -4.31 -5.40 5.09
C PRO A 265 -4.71 -6.88 5.27
N PRO A 266 -5.20 -7.55 4.21
CA PRO A 266 -5.55 -8.95 4.30
C PRO A 266 -4.32 -9.75 4.77
N ALA A 267 -4.52 -10.67 5.71
CA ALA A 267 -3.56 -11.74 5.95
C ALA A 267 -3.26 -12.41 4.60
N GLU A 268 -1.98 -12.68 4.34
CA GLU A 268 -1.48 -13.40 3.16
C GLU A 268 -2.15 -14.79 3.08
N ASP A 269 -3.34 -14.86 2.50
CA ASP A 269 -4.04 -16.12 2.25
C ASP A 269 -4.68 -16.08 0.84
N GLY A 270 -3.87 -15.64 -0.12
CA GLY A 270 -4.10 -15.77 -1.56
C GLY A 270 -3.09 -16.75 -2.13
N GLY A 271 -3.48 -18.02 -2.22
CA GLY A 271 -2.58 -19.16 -2.35
C GLY A 271 -1.56 -19.14 -3.50
N ALA A 272 -0.35 -19.60 -3.16
CA ALA A 272 0.41 -20.54 -3.98
C ALA A 272 1.29 -21.39 -3.05
N ASN A 273 0.85 -22.62 -2.76
CA ASN A 273 1.74 -23.67 -2.30
C ASN A 273 2.80 -23.88 -3.39
N ASN A 274 4.04 -23.47 -3.13
CA ASN A 274 5.26 -24.23 -3.43
C ASN A 274 6.45 -23.58 -2.73
N ALA A 275 7.05 -24.36 -1.82
CA ALA A 275 8.22 -24.00 -1.05
C ALA A 275 9.49 -23.93 -1.92
N ALA A 276 10.30 -22.90 -1.70
CA ALA A 276 11.76 -22.99 -1.55
C ALA A 276 12.34 -21.60 -1.19
N GLU A 277 12.61 -21.44 0.11
CA GLU A 277 13.73 -20.77 0.78
C GLU A 277 14.37 -19.48 0.23
N ASP A 278 14.61 -18.59 1.19
CA ASP A 278 15.49 -17.41 1.15
C ASP A 278 15.10 -16.27 0.20
N ASN A 279 14.14 -15.47 0.65
CA ASN A 279 14.34 -14.03 0.80
C ASN A 279 13.34 -13.51 1.82
N ALA A 280 13.84 -12.79 2.84
CA ALA A 280 13.05 -12.18 3.88
C ALA A 280 11.82 -11.43 3.31
N PRO A 281 10.65 -11.50 3.97
CA PRO A 281 9.52 -10.66 3.58
C PRO A 281 9.98 -9.21 3.57
N PRO A 282 9.59 -8.38 2.56
CA PRO A 282 9.70 -6.95 2.75
C PRO A 282 8.93 -6.66 4.03
N GLN A 283 9.65 -6.11 5.00
CA GLN A 283 9.13 -5.77 6.30
C GLN A 283 7.72 -5.23 6.12
N THR A 284 6.74 -5.94 6.69
CA THR A 284 5.45 -5.40 7.07
C THR A 284 5.69 -4.35 8.15
N GLY A 285 6.42 -3.31 7.77
CA GLY A 285 6.48 -2.07 8.49
C GLY A 285 5.11 -1.46 8.29
N PHE A 286 4.28 -1.56 9.31
CA PHE A 286 3.66 -0.34 9.79
C PHE A 286 4.78 0.69 9.93
N ALA A 287 5.04 1.45 8.87
CA ALA A 287 5.77 2.68 8.99
C ALA A 287 4.81 3.65 9.69
N ILE A 288 4.66 3.46 11.00
CA ILE A 288 4.47 4.58 11.90
C ILE A 288 5.69 5.44 11.58
N LYS A 289 5.52 6.47 10.73
CA LYS A 289 6.43 7.60 10.80
C LYS A 289 6.22 8.16 12.20
N PHE A 290 6.98 7.65 13.17
CA PHE A 290 7.38 8.48 14.28
C PHE A 290 7.92 9.74 13.61
N ARG A 291 7.31 10.89 13.89
CA ARG A 291 8.05 12.12 13.67
C ARG A 291 9.38 11.90 14.38
N ASP A 292 10.46 12.02 13.61
CA ASP A 292 11.78 12.22 14.17
C ASP A 292 11.66 13.25 15.30
N GLN A 293 12.38 12.99 16.39
CA GLN A 293 12.41 13.73 17.64
C GLN A 293 12.85 15.20 17.51
N ASP A 294 12.87 15.79 16.31
CA ASP A 294 13.58 17.04 16.01
C ASP A 294 12.67 18.16 15.46
N ASN A 295 11.38 18.19 15.79
CA ASN A 295 10.58 19.41 15.64
C ASN A 295 9.94 19.79 16.98
N GLU A 296 10.57 20.79 17.62
CA GLU A 296 10.14 21.52 18.81
C GLU A 296 8.76 22.18 18.62
N ALA A 297 7.70 21.39 18.75
CA ALA A 297 6.35 21.88 19.00
C ALA A 297 5.82 21.16 20.25
N GLY A 298 6.02 21.77 21.41
CA GLY A 298 5.39 21.45 22.69
C GLY A 298 5.30 19.96 23.06
N LEU A 299 6.36 19.40 23.64
CA LEU A 299 6.26 18.13 24.36
C LEU A 299 5.15 18.25 25.41
N ALA A 300 4.08 17.47 25.25
CA ALA A 300 2.96 17.44 26.18
C ALA A 300 3.42 17.07 27.60
N ASP A 301 2.89 17.77 28.60
CA ASP A 301 3.22 17.54 30.00
C ASP A 301 2.31 16.44 30.56
N LEU A 302 2.72 15.18 30.33
CA LEU A 302 1.99 13.95 30.68
C LEU A 302 1.95 13.70 32.21
N THR A 303 1.33 14.63 32.94
CA THR A 303 1.30 14.71 34.42
C THR A 303 0.22 13.84 35.06
N GLN A 304 -0.81 13.44 34.30
CA GLN A 304 -1.89 12.60 34.79
C GLN A 304 -1.91 11.22 34.14
N SER A 305 -2.61 10.28 34.78
CA SER A 305 -2.77 8.93 34.26
C SER A 305 -4.17 8.39 34.49
N ALA A 306 -4.67 7.63 33.52
CA ALA A 306 -5.86 6.82 33.65
C ALA A 306 -5.50 5.34 33.60
N THR A 307 -6.19 4.54 34.40
CA THR A 307 -6.09 3.08 34.33
C THR A 307 -7.24 2.54 33.50
N ILE A 308 -6.90 1.87 32.40
CA ILE A 308 -7.86 1.17 31.55
C ILE A 308 -7.89 -0.27 32.03
N ARG A 309 -9.08 -0.75 32.42
CA ARG A 309 -9.33 -2.15 32.76
C ARG A 309 -10.35 -2.72 31.80
N VAL A 310 -10.00 -3.86 31.20
CA VAL A 310 -10.89 -4.67 30.36
C VAL A 310 -11.17 -5.98 31.09
N SER A 311 -12.44 -6.33 31.24
CA SER A 311 -12.87 -7.61 31.82
C SER A 311 -13.73 -8.36 30.82
N PHE A 312 -13.40 -9.63 30.56
CA PHE A 312 -14.13 -10.47 29.61
C PHE A 312 -15.28 -11.20 30.33
N THR A 313 -16.50 -11.12 29.78
CA THR A 313 -17.69 -11.76 30.36
C THR A 313 -17.86 -13.18 29.80
N MET A 314 -18.18 -14.14 30.67
CA MET A 314 -18.37 -15.56 30.31
C MET A 314 -19.84 -15.91 30.02
N PRO A 315 -20.14 -16.84 29.09
CA PRO A 315 -19.21 -17.65 28.29
C PRO A 315 -18.87 -16.95 26.96
N SER A 316 -17.63 -16.46 26.80
CA SER A 316 -17.19 -15.79 25.57
C SER A 316 -16.75 -16.80 24.50
N SER A 317 -17.06 -16.55 23.23
CA SER A 317 -16.61 -17.35 22.08
C SER A 317 -15.11 -17.24 21.76
N ALA A 318 -14.42 -16.22 22.28
CA ALA A 318 -13.02 -15.96 21.99
C ALA A 318 -12.05 -16.80 22.85
N THR A 319 -11.00 -17.31 22.22
CA THR A 319 -9.89 -18.02 22.88
C THR A 319 -9.03 -17.08 23.73
N GLY A 320 -8.12 -17.64 24.53
CA GLY A 320 -7.18 -16.85 25.32
C GLY A 320 -6.23 -15.98 24.46
N ALA A 321 -5.68 -16.54 23.38
CA ALA A 321 -4.81 -15.82 22.45
C ALA A 321 -5.56 -14.68 21.72
N GLN A 322 -6.79 -14.92 21.27
CA GLN A 322 -7.63 -13.88 20.64
C GLN A 322 -7.95 -12.72 21.59
N ARG A 323 -8.18 -13.03 22.87
CA ARG A 323 -8.39 -11.99 23.90
C ARG A 323 -7.11 -11.20 24.18
N HIS A 324 -5.96 -11.84 24.20
CA HIS A 324 -4.67 -11.15 24.32
C HIS A 324 -4.41 -10.20 23.14
N GLU A 325 -4.61 -10.69 21.91
CA GLU A 325 -4.49 -9.91 20.69
C GLU A 325 -5.41 -8.68 20.72
N ALA A 326 -6.67 -8.85 21.12
CA ALA A 326 -7.61 -7.74 21.24
C ALA A 326 -7.14 -6.65 22.22
N ILE A 327 -6.48 -7.02 23.32
CA ILE A 327 -5.93 -6.03 24.27
C ILE A 327 -4.74 -5.28 23.69
N GLU A 328 -3.83 -5.96 22.99
CA GLU A 328 -2.69 -5.31 22.34
C GLU A 328 -3.15 -4.40 21.19
N ARG A 329 -4.17 -4.82 20.43
CA ARG A 329 -4.85 -3.97 19.44
C ARG A 329 -5.49 -2.76 20.09
N LEU A 330 -6.18 -2.90 21.23
CA LEU A 330 -6.76 -1.76 21.95
C LEU A 330 -5.68 -0.75 22.36
N ARG A 331 -4.54 -1.21 22.88
CA ARG A 331 -3.42 -0.32 23.24
C ARG A 331 -2.90 0.45 22.04
N ALA A 332 -2.65 -0.24 20.92
CA ALA A 332 -2.23 0.41 19.68
C ALA A 332 -3.30 1.40 19.18
N GLN A 333 -4.57 1.03 19.25
CA GLN A 333 -5.67 1.84 18.76
C GLN A 333 -5.88 3.11 19.59
N CYS A 334 -5.65 3.09 20.90
CA CYS A 334 -5.67 4.29 21.73
C CYS A 334 -4.69 5.37 21.22
N LEU A 335 -3.51 4.98 20.72
CA LEU A 335 -2.54 5.93 20.14
C LEU A 335 -3.00 6.54 18.82
N LEU A 336 -3.80 5.79 18.06
CA LEU A 336 -4.33 6.23 16.77
C LEU A 336 -5.54 7.13 16.95
N ASP A 337 -6.38 6.82 17.94
CA ASP A 337 -7.74 7.36 18.06
C ASP A 337 -7.88 8.53 19.03
N ILE A 338 -6.97 8.66 19.99
CA ILE A 338 -7.02 9.77 20.95
C ILE A 338 -6.24 10.95 20.35
N LYS A 339 -6.93 12.08 20.17
CA LYS A 339 -6.39 13.32 19.61
C LYS A 339 -6.42 14.47 20.64
N PRO A 340 -5.51 15.45 20.50
CA PRO A 340 -4.35 15.45 19.60
C PRO A 340 -3.36 14.33 20.00
N HIS A 341 -2.52 13.84 19.07
CA HIS A 341 -1.66 12.69 19.34
C HIS A 341 -0.66 12.95 20.48
N GLU A 342 -0.24 14.21 20.62
CA GLU A 342 0.57 14.69 21.73
C GLU A 342 -0.15 14.64 23.08
N ALA A 343 -1.49 14.60 23.13
CA ALA A 343 -2.23 14.62 24.40
C ALA A 343 -2.03 13.36 25.26
N ILE A 344 -1.52 12.27 24.69
CA ILE A 344 -1.32 11.00 25.40
C ILE A 344 0.09 10.43 25.23
N GLY A 345 0.56 9.75 26.26
CA GLY A 345 1.78 8.95 26.20
C GLY A 345 1.54 7.56 25.64
N ILE A 346 2.63 6.85 25.34
CA ILE A 346 2.59 5.44 24.96
C ILE A 346 1.89 4.63 26.08
N PRO A 347 0.82 3.86 25.77
CA PRO A 347 0.16 3.02 26.75
C PRO A 347 1.14 2.04 27.38
N GLY A 348 1.16 1.99 28.72
CA GLY A 348 2.00 1.05 29.47
C GLY A 348 1.68 -0.41 29.14
N PRO A 349 2.58 -1.35 29.47
CA PRO A 349 2.35 -2.78 29.22
C PRO A 349 1.09 -3.26 29.93
N ALA A 350 0.34 -4.16 29.29
CA ALA A 350 -0.85 -4.75 29.90
C ALA A 350 -0.46 -5.79 30.96
N GLY A 351 -1.03 -5.64 32.16
CA GLY A 351 -1.09 -6.69 33.17
C GLY A 351 -2.30 -7.59 32.92
N TYR A 352 -2.09 -8.91 32.88
CA TYR A 352 -3.14 -9.88 32.58
C TYR A 352 -3.43 -10.75 33.80
N ILE A 353 -4.72 -11.00 34.03
CA ILE A 353 -5.20 -11.92 35.07
C ILE A 353 -6.08 -12.97 34.38
N PRO A 354 -5.90 -14.27 34.64
CA PRO A 354 -4.80 -14.88 35.40
C PRO A 354 -3.46 -14.88 34.66
N SER A 355 -3.44 -14.85 33.33
CA SER A 355 -2.20 -14.85 32.53
C SER A 355 -2.44 -14.31 31.12
N PRO A 356 -1.36 -13.92 30.39
CA PRO A 356 -1.47 -13.46 29.00
C PRO A 356 -2.07 -14.51 28.05
N ASN A 357 -1.86 -15.80 28.30
CA ASN A 357 -2.34 -16.87 27.41
C ASN A 357 -3.83 -17.18 27.57
N ALA A 358 -4.45 -16.73 28.66
CA ALA A 358 -5.86 -16.95 28.95
C ALA A 358 -6.43 -15.81 29.82
N PRO A 359 -6.45 -14.56 29.31
CA PRO A 359 -6.84 -13.43 30.13
C PRO A 359 -8.36 -13.43 30.37
N SER A 360 -8.76 -13.37 31.63
CA SER A 360 -10.12 -13.03 32.06
C SER A 360 -10.28 -11.52 32.28
N SER A 361 -9.19 -10.83 32.59
CA SER A 361 -9.11 -9.37 32.57
C SER A 361 -7.70 -8.89 32.24
N ALA A 362 -7.61 -7.66 31.76
CA ALA A 362 -6.36 -6.97 31.50
C ALA A 362 -6.43 -5.52 31.99
N THR A 363 -5.30 -4.97 32.42
CA THR A 363 -5.18 -3.58 32.85
C THR A 363 -3.94 -2.94 32.24
N PHE A 364 -4.05 -1.72 31.72
CA PHE A 364 -2.91 -0.91 31.32
C PHE A 364 -3.12 0.56 31.69
N THR A 365 -2.04 1.32 31.79
CA THR A 365 -2.08 2.73 32.16
C THR A 365 -1.83 3.61 30.95
N LEU A 366 -2.60 4.68 30.80
CA LEU A 366 -2.42 5.70 29.79
C LEU A 366 -2.13 7.03 30.47
N ARG A 367 -0.96 7.61 30.19
CA ARG A 367 -0.63 8.96 30.66
C ARG A 367 -1.19 9.99 29.70
N PHE A 368 -1.61 11.14 30.21
CA PHE A 368 -2.18 12.20 29.39
C PHE A 368 -1.84 13.59 29.94
N ASP A 369 -1.86 14.57 29.05
CA ASP A 369 -1.70 15.99 29.37
C ASP A 369 -3.09 16.62 29.59
N PRO A 370 -3.43 17.01 30.84
CA PRO A 370 -4.73 17.57 31.18
C PRO A 370 -5.01 18.93 30.51
N SER A 371 -4.00 19.60 29.94
CA SER A 371 -4.17 20.85 29.18
C SER A 371 -4.65 20.61 27.75
N LEU A 372 -4.42 19.40 27.20
CA LEU A 372 -4.77 19.02 25.83
C LEU A 372 -5.96 18.04 25.76
N THR A 373 -6.16 17.21 26.78
CA THR A 373 -7.30 16.29 26.87
C THR A 373 -7.74 16.13 28.32
N ASP A 374 -9.05 16.05 28.58
CA ASP A 374 -9.56 15.77 29.92
C ASP A 374 -9.90 14.28 30.11
N ARG A 375 -10.21 13.89 31.34
CA ARG A 375 -10.48 12.47 31.67
C ARG A 375 -11.74 11.93 30.98
N ASN A 376 -12.74 12.76 30.71
CA ASN A 376 -13.95 12.35 30.01
C ASN A 376 -13.67 12.15 28.52
N LEU A 377 -12.89 13.03 27.90
CA LEU A 377 -12.44 12.90 26.51
C LEU A 377 -11.50 11.71 26.33
N LEU A 378 -10.55 11.52 27.25
CA LEU A 378 -9.70 10.34 27.28
C LEU A 378 -10.53 9.06 27.37
N ARG A 379 -11.54 9.04 28.24
CA ARG A 379 -12.46 7.91 28.41
C ARG A 379 -13.26 7.64 27.14
N GLN A 380 -13.79 8.67 26.49
CA GLN A 380 -14.48 8.55 25.20
C GLN A 380 -13.55 8.03 24.11
N GLY A 381 -12.33 8.55 24.02
CA GLY A 381 -11.32 8.08 23.08
C GLY A 381 -10.90 6.62 23.31
N VAL A 382 -10.80 6.16 24.55
CA VAL A 382 -10.58 4.74 24.87
C VAL A 382 -11.77 3.88 24.46
N PHE A 383 -13.00 4.34 24.65
CA PHE A 383 -14.19 3.61 24.20
C PHE A 383 -14.30 3.55 22.68
N LEU A 384 -13.92 4.63 21.99
CA LEU A 384 -13.85 4.69 20.54
C LEU A 384 -12.78 3.73 20.01
N ALA A 385 -11.58 3.75 20.58
CA ALA A 385 -10.52 2.79 20.29
C ALA A 385 -10.97 1.35 20.48
N ALA A 386 -11.76 1.08 21.53
CA ALA A 386 -12.35 -0.23 21.74
C ALA A 386 -13.40 -0.60 20.69
N GLY A 387 -14.10 0.37 20.10
CA GLY A 387 -15.03 0.14 18.99
C GLY A 387 -14.35 -0.41 17.74
N HIS A 388 -13.09 -0.03 17.49
CA HIS A 388 -12.33 -0.48 16.31
C HIS A 388 -11.57 -1.80 16.51
N VAL A 389 -11.58 -2.36 17.72
CA VAL A 389 -10.93 -3.64 18.02
C VAL A 389 -11.82 -4.81 17.64
N ASN A 390 -11.28 -5.78 16.90
CA ASN A 390 -11.94 -7.07 16.72
C ASN A 390 -11.86 -7.87 18.02
N TRP A 391 -12.98 -7.95 18.74
CA TRP A 391 -13.07 -8.69 20.00
C TRP A 391 -13.32 -10.20 19.83
N HIS A 392 -13.36 -10.72 18.60
CA HIS A 392 -13.60 -12.14 18.30
C HIS A 392 -14.88 -12.71 18.95
N GLY A 393 -15.91 -11.85 19.09
CA GLY A 393 -17.18 -12.19 19.76
C GLY A 393 -17.08 -12.23 21.30
N ALA A 394 -15.96 -11.82 21.91
CA ALA A 394 -15.86 -11.72 23.35
C ALA A 394 -16.74 -10.59 23.89
N GLY A 395 -17.62 -10.93 24.85
CA GLY A 395 -18.24 -9.92 25.69
C GLY A 395 -17.17 -9.26 26.58
N LYS A 396 -17.19 -7.93 26.66
CA LYS A 396 -16.18 -7.12 27.34
C LYS A 396 -16.82 -5.99 28.12
N LEU A 397 -16.26 -5.70 29.28
CA LEU A 397 -16.54 -4.52 30.10
C LEU A 397 -15.26 -3.71 30.18
N ILE A 398 -15.33 -2.44 29.77
CA ILE A 398 -14.18 -1.52 29.77
C ILE A 398 -14.45 -0.43 30.80
N SER A 399 -13.50 -0.21 31.70
CA SER A 399 -13.54 0.90 32.66
C SER A 399 -12.27 1.73 32.57
N VAL A 400 -12.42 3.04 32.60
CA VAL A 400 -11.32 4.02 32.64
C VAL A 400 -11.42 4.76 33.96
N THR A 401 -10.43 4.58 34.84
CA THR A 401 -10.43 5.08 36.23
C THR A 401 -9.26 5.95 36.58
#